data_AF-A0A382R5Q9-F1
#
_entry.id   AF-A0A382R5Q9-F1
#
_cell.length_a   1.000
_cell.length_b   1.000
_cell.length_c   1.000
_cell.angle_alpha   90.00
_cell.angle_beta   90.00
_cell.angle_gamma   90.00
#
_symmetry.space_group_name_H-M   'P 1'
#
loop_
_entity.id
_entity.type
_entity.pdbx_description
1 polymer ?
#
loop_
_entity_poly.entity_id
_entity_poly.type
_entity_poly.pdbx_seq_one_letter_code
_entity_poly.pdbx_strand_id
1 'polypeptide(L)'
;MKFGYFNQLQMPKPWRDDGEVLLYKEAMAQAIHAESVGFDCYWQTEHHFYPEIGHSSSPELFLAALAQHTTTIRLGLAVVVLPANHPYRVVEYVSTLDHLSDGRVEFGTGRGASPYHIEAFGVTSDQSKELWDESLEVICSMFLNDPFLGWQG
;
A
#
# COMPACT_ATOMS: atom_id res chain seq x y z
N MET A 1 -15.71 3.55 -18.79
CA MET A 1 -15.22 2.46 -17.91
C MET A 1 -13.75 2.73 -17.66
N LYS A 2 -13.27 2.56 -16.42
CA LYS A 2 -11.87 2.76 -16.03
C LYS A 2 -11.22 1.40 -15.75
N PHE A 3 -9.93 1.25 -16.08
CA PHE A 3 -9.17 0.01 -15.89
C PHE A 3 -7.94 0.26 -15.02
N GLY A 4 -7.73 -0.56 -14.00
CA GLY A 4 -6.56 -0.50 -13.12
C GLY A 4 -5.64 -1.71 -13.31
N TYR A 5 -4.34 -1.51 -13.06
CA TYR A 5 -3.34 -2.57 -13.02
C TYR A 5 -3.07 -2.92 -11.56
N PHE A 6 -3.25 -4.18 -11.16
CA PHE A 6 -3.05 -4.63 -9.79
C PHE A 6 -1.84 -5.57 -9.71
N ASN A 7 -0.89 -5.27 -8.82
CA ASN A 7 0.35 -6.04 -8.69
C ASN A 7 0.61 -6.44 -7.24
N GLN A 8 0.94 -7.73 -7.06
CA GLN A 8 1.28 -8.31 -5.76
C GLN A 8 2.79 -8.53 -5.57
N LEU A 9 3.60 -8.30 -6.60
CA LEU A 9 5.01 -8.70 -6.65
C LEU A 9 5.16 -10.21 -6.37
N GLN A 10 4.49 -11.04 -7.17
CA GLN A 10 4.57 -12.50 -7.07
C GLN A 10 5.84 -13.05 -7.69
N MET A 11 6.52 -13.94 -6.96
CA MET A 11 7.71 -14.64 -7.46
C MET A 11 7.58 -16.16 -7.20
N PRO A 12 7.26 -16.96 -8.22
CA PRO A 12 7.19 -18.41 -8.06
C PRO A 12 8.57 -19.02 -7.81
N LYS A 13 8.61 -20.12 -7.06
CA LYS A 13 9.83 -20.91 -6.83
C LYS A 13 10.28 -21.61 -8.13
N PRO A 14 11.58 -21.86 -8.33
CA PRO A 14 12.69 -21.62 -7.40
C PRO A 14 13.12 -20.14 -7.36
N TRP A 15 13.43 -19.66 -6.15
CA TRP A 15 13.94 -18.30 -5.97
C TRP A 15 15.42 -18.19 -6.28
N ARG A 16 15.79 -17.03 -6.77
CA ARG A 16 17.15 -16.65 -7.16
C ARG A 16 17.63 -15.57 -6.20
N ASP A 17 18.94 -15.48 -5.98
CA ASP A 17 19.53 -14.46 -5.12
C ASP A 17 19.21 -13.03 -5.60
N ASP A 18 19.04 -12.83 -6.91
CA ASP A 18 18.69 -11.56 -7.55
C ASP A 18 17.19 -11.40 -7.85
N GLY A 19 16.36 -12.36 -7.44
CA GLY A 19 14.96 -12.47 -7.87
C GLY A 19 14.10 -11.27 -7.49
N GLU A 20 14.16 -10.83 -6.22
CA GLU A 20 13.40 -9.67 -5.75
C GLU A 20 13.86 -8.38 -6.43
N VAL A 21 15.18 -8.21 -6.64
CA VAL A 21 15.73 -7.03 -7.33
C VAL A 21 15.20 -6.95 -8.76
N LEU A 22 15.17 -8.07 -9.48
CA LEU A 22 14.62 -8.13 -10.83
C LEU A 22 13.11 -7.85 -10.81
N LEU A 23 12.37 -8.49 -9.90
CA LEU A 23 10.93 -8.33 -9.76
C LEU A 23 10.53 -6.86 -9.55
N TYR A 24 11.21 -6.14 -8.65
CA TYR A 24 10.94 -4.72 -8.42
C TYR A 24 11.22 -3.85 -9.65
N LYS A 25 12.32 -4.13 -10.37
CA LYS A 25 12.66 -3.39 -11.60
C LYS A 25 11.65 -3.66 -12.72
N GLU A 26 11.24 -4.91 -12.89
CA GLU A 26 10.24 -5.32 -13.87
C GLU A 26 8.87 -4.73 -13.54
N ALA A 27 8.45 -4.77 -12.27
CA ALA A 27 7.21 -4.15 -11.82
C ALA A 27 7.21 -2.64 -12.05
N MET A 28 8.32 -1.95 -11.79
CA MET A 28 8.45 -0.51 -12.09
C MET A 28 8.31 -0.25 -13.60
N ALA A 29 8.98 -1.03 -14.45
CA ALA A 29 8.85 -0.91 -15.90
C ALA A 29 7.43 -1.20 -16.40
N GLN A 30 6.76 -2.21 -15.83
CA GLN A 30 5.36 -2.53 -16.12
C GLN A 30 4.43 -1.40 -15.70
N ALA A 31 4.63 -0.79 -14.53
CA ALA A 31 3.82 0.31 -14.02
C ALA A 31 3.94 1.57 -14.91
N ILE A 32 5.15 1.92 -15.32
CA ILE A 32 5.40 3.01 -16.27
C ILE A 32 4.74 2.70 -17.63
N HIS A 33 4.86 1.46 -18.10
CA HIS A 33 4.21 1.05 -19.33
C HIS A 33 2.68 1.07 -19.23
N ALA A 34 2.12 0.71 -18.07
CA ALA A 34 0.69 0.76 -17.81
C ALA A 34 0.12 2.17 -18.02
N GLU A 35 0.83 3.21 -17.56
CA GLU A 35 0.46 4.60 -17.89
C GLU A 35 0.47 4.84 -19.41
N SER A 36 1.53 4.41 -20.10
CA SER A 36 1.68 4.65 -21.54
C SER A 36 0.58 4.01 -22.41
N VAL A 37 -0.08 2.96 -21.89
CA VAL A 37 -1.19 2.27 -22.57
C VAL A 37 -2.56 2.63 -22.01
N GLY A 38 -2.63 3.60 -21.09
CA GLY A 38 -3.87 4.23 -20.65
C GLY A 38 -4.59 3.57 -19.46
N PHE A 39 -3.87 2.84 -18.59
CA PHE A 39 -4.44 2.43 -17.30
C PHE A 39 -4.68 3.65 -16.39
N ASP A 40 -5.82 3.66 -15.70
CA ASP A 40 -6.23 4.77 -14.83
C ASP A 40 -5.50 4.78 -13.48
N CYS A 41 -5.15 3.60 -12.95
CA CYS A 41 -4.55 3.44 -11.63
C CYS A 41 -3.64 2.20 -11.60
N TYR A 42 -2.49 2.34 -10.94
CA TYR A 42 -1.63 1.24 -10.57
C TYR A 42 -1.81 0.95 -9.07
N TRP A 43 -2.25 -0.26 -8.75
CA TRP A 43 -2.56 -0.73 -7.40
C TRP A 43 -1.45 -1.65 -6.90
N GLN A 44 -0.77 -1.25 -5.83
CA GLN A 44 0.29 -2.02 -5.18
C GLN A 44 -0.23 -2.59 -3.86
N THR A 45 -0.05 -3.89 -3.64
CA THR A 45 -0.52 -4.55 -2.42
C THR A 45 0.48 -4.47 -1.27
N GLU A 46 0.01 -4.74 -0.06
CA GLU A 46 0.85 -4.95 1.11
C GLU A 46 0.80 -6.43 1.53
N HIS A 47 1.97 -7.06 1.61
CA HIS A 47 2.16 -8.45 2.03
C HIS A 47 3.37 -8.57 2.95
N HIS A 48 3.17 -9.26 4.08
CA HIS A 48 4.20 -9.47 5.09
C HIS A 48 4.41 -10.96 5.32
N PHE A 49 5.66 -11.37 5.36
CA PHE A 49 6.10 -12.73 5.72
C PHE A 49 5.56 -13.88 4.85
N TYR A 50 4.71 -13.64 3.86
CA TYR A 50 4.08 -14.66 3.01
C TYR A 50 4.61 -14.62 1.56
N PRO A 51 5.82 -15.18 1.32
CA PRO A 51 6.54 -15.01 0.06
C PRO A 51 5.87 -15.72 -1.12
N GLU A 52 4.97 -16.69 -0.89
CA GLU A 52 4.18 -17.31 -1.95
C GLU A 52 3.11 -16.39 -2.55
N ILE A 53 2.65 -15.37 -1.80
CA ILE A 53 1.60 -14.43 -2.28
C ILE A 53 2.21 -13.18 -2.89
N GLY A 54 3.27 -12.62 -2.30
CA GLY A 54 3.84 -11.37 -2.78
C GLY A 54 4.99 -10.84 -1.94
N HIS A 55 5.98 -10.27 -2.62
CA HIS A 55 7.16 -9.62 -2.05
C HIS A 55 6.94 -8.11 -2.00
N SER A 56 5.92 -7.66 -1.26
CA SER A 56 5.47 -6.26 -1.25
C SER A 56 5.14 -5.76 0.15
N SER A 57 6.16 -5.61 1.01
CA SER A 57 5.95 -5.19 2.41
C SER A 57 5.79 -3.68 2.60
N SER A 58 6.18 -2.89 1.60
CA SER A 58 6.24 -1.41 1.69
C SER A 58 5.76 -0.78 0.38
N PRO A 59 4.44 -0.92 0.04
CA PRO A 59 3.88 -0.40 -1.20
C PRO A 59 4.07 1.11 -1.36
N GLU A 60 4.06 1.87 -0.27
CA GLU A 60 4.26 3.32 -0.25
C GLU A 60 5.62 3.74 -0.80
N LEU A 61 6.68 2.96 -0.55
CA LEU A 61 8.02 3.24 -1.10
C LEU A 61 8.07 3.00 -2.60
N PHE A 62 7.45 1.91 -3.07
CA PHE A 62 7.35 1.61 -4.50
C PHE A 62 6.56 2.71 -5.22
N LEU A 63 5.41 3.10 -4.66
CA LEU A 63 4.55 4.13 -5.24
C LEU A 63 5.21 5.51 -5.20
N ALA A 64 5.98 5.84 -4.16
CA ALA A 64 6.74 7.09 -4.11
C ALA A 64 7.79 7.17 -5.24
N ALA A 65 8.46 6.06 -5.54
CA ALA A 65 9.35 5.99 -6.69
C ALA A 65 8.57 6.11 -8.02
N LEU A 66 7.46 5.37 -8.17
CA LEU A 66 6.61 5.41 -9.36
C LEU A 66 6.03 6.81 -9.62
N ALA A 67 5.73 7.57 -8.56
CA ALA A 67 5.24 8.94 -8.64
C ALA A 67 6.18 9.83 -9.46
N GLN A 68 7.49 9.61 -9.36
CA GLN A 68 8.52 10.40 -10.06
C GLN A 68 8.73 9.97 -11.52
N HIS A 69 8.19 8.82 -11.92
CA HIS A 69 8.31 8.27 -13.27
C HIS A 69 7.00 8.35 -14.08
N THR A 70 5.93 8.86 -13.48
CA THR A 70 4.59 8.91 -14.07
C THR A 70 3.93 10.25 -13.82
N THR A 71 2.96 10.63 -14.64
CA THR A 71 2.36 11.99 -14.60
C THR A 71 0.84 12.00 -14.48
N THR A 72 0.18 10.88 -14.75
CA THR A 72 -1.28 10.79 -14.91
C THR A 72 -1.88 9.57 -14.24
N ILE A 73 -1.20 8.42 -14.25
CA ILE A 73 -1.69 7.20 -13.60
C ILE A 73 -1.81 7.43 -12.10
N ARG A 74 -2.93 7.00 -11.51
CA ARG A 74 -3.16 7.10 -10.07
C ARG A 74 -2.38 6.03 -9.32
N LEU A 75 -2.01 6.33 -8.07
CA LEU A 75 -1.11 5.53 -7.25
C LEU A 75 -1.89 4.92 -6.08
N GLY A 76 -2.29 3.67 -6.25
CA GLY A 76 -3.20 3.00 -5.34
C GLY A 76 -2.54 2.08 -4.33
N LEU A 77 -2.83 2.31 -3.06
CA LEU A 77 -2.55 1.37 -1.97
C LEU A 77 -3.69 0.34 -1.92
N ALA A 78 -3.43 -0.94 -2.21
CA ALA A 78 -4.46 -1.99 -2.31
C ALA A 78 -4.06 -3.28 -1.58
N VAL A 79 -3.99 -3.30 -0.27
CA VAL A 79 -4.48 -2.28 0.67
C VAL A 79 -3.39 -1.97 1.67
N VAL A 80 -3.49 -0.84 2.38
CA VAL A 80 -2.78 -0.68 3.65
C VAL A 80 -3.40 -1.62 4.68
N VAL A 81 -2.60 -2.52 5.24
CA VAL A 81 -3.00 -3.42 6.32
C VAL A 81 -2.96 -2.63 7.62
N LEU A 82 -4.04 -1.89 7.92
CA LEU A 82 -4.07 -0.98 9.07
C LEU A 82 -3.72 -1.66 10.41
N PRO A 83 -4.14 -2.91 10.71
CA PRO A 83 -3.74 -3.56 11.95
C PRO A 83 -2.22 -3.77 12.10
N ALA A 84 -1.44 -3.73 11.00
CA ALA A 84 0.02 -3.85 11.02
C ALA A 84 0.74 -2.48 11.01
N ASN A 85 0.02 -1.37 10.88
CA ASN A 85 0.59 -0.04 10.67
C ASN A 85 0.07 0.97 11.71
N HIS A 86 0.96 1.81 12.23
CA HIS A 86 0.54 2.87 13.15
C HIS A 86 -0.24 3.96 12.38
N PRO A 87 -1.48 4.31 12.77
CA PRO A 87 -2.37 5.16 11.95
C PRO A 87 -1.79 6.55 11.65
N TYR A 88 -1.02 7.11 12.59
CA TYR A 88 -0.34 8.41 12.40
C TYR A 88 0.71 8.33 11.28
N ARG A 89 1.48 7.23 11.23
CA ARG A 89 2.47 7.00 10.18
C ARG A 89 1.79 6.83 8.83
N VAL A 90 0.62 6.17 8.81
CA VAL A 90 -0.21 6.02 7.61
C VAL A 90 -0.58 7.38 7.02
N VAL A 91 -1.14 8.28 7.82
CA VAL A 91 -1.48 9.63 7.36
C VAL A 91 -0.25 10.38 6.85
N GLU A 92 0.88 10.30 7.55
CA GLU A 92 2.10 10.99 7.17
C GLU A 92 2.63 10.53 5.81
N TYR A 93 2.76 9.21 5.57
CA TYR A 93 3.28 8.73 4.28
C TYR A 93 2.24 8.86 3.15
N VAL A 94 0.93 8.71 3.44
CA VAL A 94 -0.12 8.94 2.44
C VAL A 94 -0.12 10.40 1.99
N SER A 95 -0.03 11.34 2.94
CA SER A 95 0.04 12.78 2.63
C SER A 95 1.33 13.14 1.89
N THR A 96 2.45 12.52 2.28
CA THR A 96 3.74 12.70 1.58
C THR A 96 3.66 12.19 0.14
N LEU A 97 3.08 11.01 -0.06
CA LEU A 97 2.88 10.45 -1.40
C LEU A 97 1.92 11.30 -2.22
N ASP A 98 0.90 11.88 -1.61
CA ASP A 98 -0.04 12.79 -2.28
C ASP A 98 0.68 14.03 -2.81
N HIS A 99 1.53 14.66 -1.99
CA HIS A 99 2.39 15.76 -2.43
C HIS A 99 3.38 15.35 -3.52
N LEU A 100 4.05 14.19 -3.39
CA LEU A 100 5.02 13.72 -4.39
C LEU A 100 4.40 13.36 -5.73
N SER A 101 3.09 13.11 -5.74
CA SER A 101 2.35 12.66 -6.92
C SER A 101 1.40 13.71 -7.47
N ASP A 102 1.38 14.93 -6.92
CA ASP A 102 0.44 15.99 -7.30
C ASP A 102 -1.04 15.57 -7.21
N GLY A 103 -1.44 14.93 -6.09
CA GLY A 103 -2.84 14.58 -5.83
C GLY A 103 -3.31 13.27 -6.48
N ARG A 104 -2.39 12.37 -6.84
CA ARG A 104 -2.70 11.13 -7.58
C ARG A 104 -2.92 9.90 -6.69
N VAL A 105 -2.88 10.05 -5.36
CA VAL A 105 -2.99 8.91 -4.45
C VAL A 105 -4.42 8.37 -4.39
N GLU A 106 -4.51 7.04 -4.30
CA GLU A 106 -5.72 6.31 -3.91
C GLU A 106 -5.43 5.50 -2.64
N PHE A 107 -6.16 5.80 -1.57
CA PHE A 107 -5.95 5.20 -0.25
C PHE A 107 -6.95 4.06 0.01
N GLY A 108 -6.54 2.83 -0.30
CA GLY A 108 -7.29 1.62 0.05
C GLY A 108 -6.76 1.01 1.36
N THR A 109 -7.68 0.55 2.22
CA THR A 109 -7.34 -0.04 3.52
C THR A 109 -7.96 -1.43 3.67
N GLY A 110 -7.38 -2.24 4.54
CA GLY A 110 -7.97 -3.53 4.90
C GLY A 110 -7.35 -4.15 6.14
N ARG A 111 -7.93 -5.27 6.54
CA ARG A 111 -7.61 -5.99 7.79
C ARG A 111 -6.43 -6.96 7.66
N GLY A 112 -6.01 -7.25 6.43
CA GLY A 112 -5.15 -8.38 6.10
C GLY A 112 -5.96 -9.65 5.85
N ALA A 113 -5.57 -10.43 4.84
CA ALA A 113 -6.31 -11.60 4.38
C ALA A 113 -6.02 -12.90 5.18
N SER A 114 -4.94 -12.92 5.95
CA SER A 114 -4.49 -14.11 6.68
C SER A 114 -3.96 -13.71 8.06
N PRO A 115 -4.27 -14.46 9.13
CA PRO A 115 -3.68 -14.26 10.46
C PRO A 115 -2.15 -14.15 10.39
N TYR A 116 -1.54 -14.95 9.52
CA TYR A 116 -0.10 -15.01 9.32
C TYR A 116 0.53 -13.66 8.96
N HIS A 117 -0.20 -12.76 8.29
CA HIS A 117 0.32 -11.43 7.93
C HIS A 117 0.42 -10.46 9.11
N ILE A 118 -0.40 -10.65 10.16
CA ILE A 118 -0.59 -9.67 11.25
C ILE A 118 -0.12 -10.19 12.61
N GLU A 119 -0.03 -11.51 12.79
CA GLU A 119 0.45 -12.14 14.03
C GLU A 119 1.90 -11.77 14.34
N ALA A 120 2.74 -11.59 13.32
CA ALA A 120 4.12 -11.12 13.48
C ALA A 120 4.21 -9.69 14.05
N PHE A 121 3.13 -8.91 13.94
CA PHE A 121 2.97 -7.58 14.53
C PHE A 121 2.26 -7.62 15.89
N GLY A 122 2.03 -8.81 16.46
CA GLY A 122 1.38 -8.99 17.75
C GLY A 122 -0.15 -8.86 17.71
N VAL A 123 -0.76 -8.90 16.53
CA VAL A 123 -2.21 -8.76 16.35
C VAL A 123 -2.84 -10.10 16.04
N THR A 124 -3.88 -10.45 16.81
CA THR A 124 -4.70 -11.63 16.55
C THR A 124 -5.80 -11.35 15.54
N SER A 125 -6.32 -12.42 14.92
CA SER A 125 -7.44 -12.29 13.97
C SER A 125 -8.69 -11.67 14.60
N ASP A 126 -8.96 -11.96 15.87
CA ASP A 126 -10.13 -11.44 16.59
C ASP A 126 -10.01 -9.92 16.84
N GLN A 127 -8.79 -9.42 17.06
CA GLN A 127 -8.51 -7.99 17.25
C GLN A 127 -8.48 -7.20 15.93
N SER A 128 -8.19 -7.85 14.81
CA SER A 128 -7.94 -7.20 13.52
C SER A 128 -9.10 -6.32 13.02
N LYS A 129 -10.35 -6.64 13.38
CA LYS A 129 -11.51 -5.82 12.98
C LYS A 129 -11.53 -4.51 13.76
N GLU A 130 -11.50 -4.60 15.09
CA GLU A 130 -11.60 -3.44 15.98
C GLU A 130 -10.43 -2.49 15.75
N LEU A 131 -9.21 -3.02 15.61
CA LEU A 131 -8.03 -2.22 15.29
C LEU A 131 -8.13 -1.52 13.93
N TRP A 132 -8.72 -2.17 12.92
CA TRP A 132 -8.93 -1.55 11.62
C TRP A 132 -10.00 -0.45 11.69
N ASP A 133 -11.11 -0.70 12.38
CA ASP A 133 -12.20 0.27 12.55
C ASP A 133 -11.65 1.53 13.25
N GLU A 134 -10.98 1.37 14.39
CA GLU A 134 -10.39 2.48 15.15
C GLU A 134 -9.32 3.21 14.32
N SER A 135 -8.40 2.48 13.70
CA SER A 135 -7.35 3.09 12.87
C SER A 135 -7.94 3.94 11.75
N LEU A 136 -8.99 3.45 11.09
CA LEU A 136 -9.66 4.19 10.03
C LEU A 136 -10.32 5.46 10.57
N GLU A 137 -10.96 5.40 11.74
CA GLU A 137 -11.55 6.57 12.39
C GLU A 137 -10.49 7.62 12.75
N VAL A 138 -9.36 7.20 13.33
CA VAL A 138 -8.23 8.10 13.65
C VAL A 138 -7.69 8.76 12.38
N ILE A 139 -7.48 7.98 11.31
CA ILE A 139 -6.97 8.46 10.02
C ILE A 139 -7.92 9.47 9.39
N CYS A 140 -9.23 9.17 9.34
CA CYS A 140 -10.23 10.11 8.85
C CYS A 140 -10.26 11.39 9.69
N SER A 141 -10.15 11.27 11.01
CA SER A 141 -10.09 12.42 11.92
C SER A 141 -8.86 13.31 11.64
N MET A 142 -7.70 12.71 11.41
CA MET A 142 -6.48 13.46 11.04
C MET A 142 -6.60 14.17 9.68
N PHE A 143 -7.29 13.57 8.70
CA PHE A 143 -7.50 14.22 7.40
C PHE A 143 -8.55 15.33 7.43
N LEU A 144 -9.55 15.24 8.30
CA LEU A 144 -10.68 16.17 8.32
C LEU A 144 -10.51 17.36 9.27
N ASN A 145 -9.59 17.28 10.24
CA ASN A 145 -9.47 18.29 11.30
C ASN A 145 -8.12 19.03 11.22
N ASP A 146 -8.19 20.36 11.27
CA ASP A 146 -7.03 21.25 11.40
C ASP A 146 -7.29 22.31 12.49
N PRO A 147 -6.60 22.26 13.66
CA PRO A 147 -5.60 21.26 14.03
C PRO A 147 -6.22 19.94 14.49
N PHE A 148 -5.53 18.82 14.25
CA PHE A 148 -5.83 17.56 14.92
C PHE A 148 -5.36 17.60 16.38
N LEU A 149 -6.28 17.40 17.32
CA LEU A 149 -6.03 17.54 18.77
C LEU A 149 -5.56 16.25 19.47
N GLY A 150 -5.38 15.16 18.72
CA GLY A 150 -5.08 13.84 19.26
C GLY A 150 -6.29 12.90 19.25
N TRP A 151 -6.04 11.64 19.58
CA TRP A 151 -7.05 10.58 19.65
C TRP A 151 -7.08 9.97 21.05
N GLN A 152 -8.27 9.66 21.55
CA GLN A 152 -8.46 8.87 22.77
C GLN A 152 -9.32 7.66 22.42
N GLY A 153 -8.68 6.49 22.40
CA GLY A 153 -9.22 5.18 22.07
C GLY A 153 -8.29 4.10 22.61
#